data_AF-A0A957IPJ5-F1
#
_entry.id   AF-A0A957IPJ5-F1
#
_cell.length_a   1.000
_cell.length_b   1.000
_cell.length_c   1.000
_cell.angle_alpha   90.00
_cell.angle_beta   90.00
_cell.angle_gamma   90.00
#
_symmetry.space_group_name_H-M   'P 1'
#
loop_
_entity.id
_entity.type
_entity.pdbx_description
1 polymer ?
#
loop_
_entity_poly.entity_id
_entity_poly.type
_entity_poly.pdbx_seq_one_letter_code
_entity_poly.pdbx_strand_id
1 'polypeptide(L)'
;MIGKTSWHKHLRPFQIHPLTITWLRHLFPLLMAGLAVHLLLPQLTNLEHAWQTIQQMPWWLVVMAVLAQIISYGGSGYLLTALAAMLRERLPITQGMLITLGSSSIGLVAGGVVGSSAATYRWGRASGLSNQTAGLCGTLPSLFNNLLLALIAIAGLLHLLIIHQLTRWQMVSFGLILALLA
;
A
#
# COMPACT_ATOMS: atom_id res chain seq x y z
N MET A 1 44.43 61.13 -14.38
CA MET A 1 43.07 61.17 -13.78
C MET A 1 42.61 59.72 -13.64
N ILE A 2 43.00 58.99 -12.58
CA ILE A 2 42.31 58.85 -11.27
C ILE A 2 40.83 58.48 -11.44
N GLY A 3 40.42 57.27 -11.01
CA GLY A 3 38.99 56.92 -10.97
C GLY A 3 38.58 55.49 -10.58
N LYS A 4 38.86 55.11 -9.32
CA LYS A 4 38.06 54.18 -8.48
C LYS A 4 38.11 52.65 -8.70
N THR A 5 38.94 52.06 -7.84
CA THR A 5 38.65 50.88 -7.01
C THR A 5 37.20 50.73 -6.53
N SER A 6 36.65 49.51 -6.56
CA SER A 6 36.10 48.88 -5.35
C SER A 6 35.91 47.37 -5.54
N TRP A 7 36.37 46.67 -4.53
CA TRP A 7 36.44 45.22 -4.38
C TRP A 7 35.08 44.63 -3.98
N HIS A 8 35.04 43.30 -3.89
CA HIS A 8 34.00 42.46 -3.27
C HIS A 8 32.94 41.83 -4.20
N LYS A 9 33.38 40.92 -5.09
CA LYS A 9 32.59 39.72 -5.41
C LYS A 9 33.17 38.53 -4.65
N HIS A 10 32.85 38.49 -3.36
CA HIS A 10 33.19 37.38 -2.47
C HIS A 10 31.97 37.04 -1.62
N LEU A 11 30.97 36.42 -2.24
CA LEU A 11 29.95 35.63 -1.53
C LEU A 11 29.47 34.54 -2.50
N ARG A 12 30.16 33.40 -2.52
CA ARG A 12 29.53 32.14 -2.92
C ARG A 12 28.52 31.84 -1.81
N PRO A 13 27.19 31.80 -2.05
CA PRO A 13 26.27 31.38 -1.02
C PRO A 13 26.64 29.94 -0.63
N PHE A 14 26.85 29.78 0.67
CA PHE A 14 27.17 28.53 1.34
C PHE A 14 26.25 27.42 0.82
N GLN A 15 26.80 26.48 0.06
CA GLN A 15 26.09 25.29 -0.41
C GLN A 15 26.00 24.33 0.78
N ILE A 16 24.96 24.49 1.58
CA ILE A 16 24.67 23.62 2.72
C ILE A 16 24.23 22.28 2.15
N HIS A 17 25.10 21.27 2.23
CA HIS A 17 24.75 19.89 1.93
C HIS A 17 23.87 19.34 3.07
N PRO A 18 22.60 18.97 2.85
CA PRO A 18 21.80 18.30 3.87
C PRO A 18 22.19 16.80 3.95
N LEU A 19 23.37 16.51 4.49
CA LEU A 19 23.94 15.15 4.53
C LEU A 19 23.56 14.33 5.77
N THR A 20 22.92 14.92 6.78
CA THR A 20 22.59 14.22 8.03
C THR A 20 21.26 13.45 8.00
N ILE A 21 20.34 13.77 7.08
CA ILE A 21 19.04 13.07 6.98
C ILE A 21 19.15 11.72 6.24
N THR A 22 20.19 11.52 5.42
CA THR A 22 20.34 10.31 4.60
C THR A 22 20.70 9.07 5.42
N TRP A 23 21.55 9.20 6.45
CA TRP A 23 21.94 8.07 7.31
C TRP A 23 20.75 7.54 8.12
N LEU A 24 19.91 8.43 8.66
CA LEU A 24 18.70 8.04 9.38
C LEU A 24 17.68 7.36 8.46
N ARG A 25 17.63 7.74 7.18
CA ARG A 25 16.81 7.09 6.14
C ARG A 25 17.25 5.67 5.80
N HIS A 26 18.53 5.34 6.00
CA HIS A 26 19.06 3.99 5.80
C HIS A 26 19.04 3.14 7.07
N LEU A 27 19.18 3.76 8.24
CA LEU A 27 19.09 3.07 9.53
C LEU A 27 17.70 2.48 9.78
N PHE A 28 16.63 3.24 9.51
CA PHE A 28 15.26 2.77 9.74
C PHE A 28 14.91 1.47 8.96
N PRO A 29 15.11 1.37 7.63
CA PRO A 29 14.86 0.13 6.91
C PRO A 29 15.83 -0.99 7.31
N LEU A 30 17.06 -0.69 7.72
CA LEU A 30 18.01 -1.70 8.19
C LEU A 30 17.58 -2.31 9.54
N LEU A 31 17.06 -1.47 10.44
CA LEU A 31 16.53 -1.88 11.73
C LEU A 31 15.23 -2.67 11.56
N MET A 32 14.33 -2.22 10.67
CA MET A 32 13.14 -2.98 10.28
C MET A 32 13.50 -4.31 9.62
N ALA A 33 14.50 -4.36 8.74
CA ALA A 33 14.94 -5.58 8.09
C ALA A 33 15.59 -6.55 9.09
N GLY A 34 16.42 -6.04 10.00
CA GLY A 34 17.00 -6.85 11.09
C GLY A 34 15.93 -7.45 11.99
N LEU A 35 14.92 -6.66 12.37
CA LEU A 35 13.78 -7.13 13.16
C LEU A 35 12.92 -8.14 12.39
N ALA A 36 12.64 -7.88 11.11
CA ALA A 36 11.89 -8.79 10.25
C ALA A 36 12.61 -10.13 10.10
N VAL A 37 13.93 -10.12 9.86
CA VAL A 37 14.73 -11.35 9.79
C VAL A 37 14.69 -12.10 11.12
N HIS A 38 14.84 -11.41 12.25
CA HIS A 38 14.79 -12.04 13.57
C HIS A 38 13.41 -12.63 13.91
N LEU A 39 12.32 -12.02 13.45
CA LEU A 39 10.94 -12.51 13.63
C LEU A 39 10.56 -13.62 12.63
N LEU A 40 11.08 -13.57 11.41
CA LEU A 40 10.78 -14.55 10.35
C LEU A 40 11.62 -15.82 10.48
N LEU A 41 12.88 -15.73 10.92
CA LEU A 41 13.77 -16.88 11.20
C LEU A 41 13.10 -17.98 12.04
N PRO A 42 12.49 -17.69 13.21
CA PRO A 42 11.82 -18.71 14.00
C PRO A 42 10.53 -19.23 13.36
N GLN A 43 9.87 -18.43 12.50
CA GLN A 43 8.67 -18.86 11.78
C GLN A 43 8.99 -19.76 10.56
N LEU A 44 10.20 -19.67 10.01
CA LEU A 44 10.67 -20.54 8.92
C LEU A 44 10.70 -22.01 9.35
N THR A 45 10.97 -22.32 10.62
CA THR A 45 10.91 -23.69 11.16
C THR A 45 9.48 -24.26 11.13
N ASN A 46 8.46 -23.41 11.26
CA ASN A 46 7.05 -23.79 11.08
C ASN A 46 6.63 -23.92 9.60
N LEU A 47 7.43 -23.41 8.65
CA LEU A 47 7.10 -23.55 7.22
C LEU A 47 7.23 -25.01 6.75
N GLU A 48 8.01 -25.83 7.45
CA GLU A 48 8.09 -27.26 7.17
C GLU A 48 6.72 -27.94 7.36
N HIS A 49 5.94 -27.47 8.34
CA HIS A 49 4.55 -27.91 8.56
C HIS A 49 3.57 -27.25 7.55
N ALA A 50 3.82 -26.00 7.14
CA ALA A 50 3.05 -25.36 6.08
C ALA A 50 3.22 -26.08 4.73
N TRP A 51 4.41 -26.61 4.45
CA TRP A 51 4.70 -27.38 3.24
C TRP A 51 3.90 -28.67 3.17
N GLN A 52 3.76 -29.39 4.30
CA GLN A 52 2.89 -30.56 4.37
C GLN A 52 1.41 -30.22 4.12
N THR A 53 0.95 -29.05 4.59
CA THR A 53 -0.43 -28.60 4.36
C THR A 53 -0.69 -28.24 2.90
N ILE A 54 0.28 -27.62 2.22
CA ILE A 54 0.18 -27.31 0.78
C ILE A 54 0.14 -28.59 -0.07
N GLN A 55 0.91 -29.63 0.30
CA GLN A 55 0.89 -30.91 -0.42
C GLN A 55 -0.46 -31.63 -0.33
N GLN A 56 -1.21 -31.44 0.76
CA GLN A 56 -2.53 -32.05 0.93
C GLN A 56 -3.68 -31.17 0.43
N MET A 57 -3.39 -29.97 -0.08
CA MET A 57 -4.42 -29.06 -0.55
C MET A 57 -5.02 -29.55 -1.88
N PRO A 58 -6.34 -29.72 -1.99
CA PRO A 58 -6.97 -30.09 -3.26
C PRO A 58 -6.74 -29.00 -4.30
N TRP A 59 -6.27 -29.39 -5.48
CA TRP A 59 -5.90 -28.48 -6.58
C TRP A 59 -7.02 -27.51 -6.99
N TRP A 60 -8.28 -27.91 -6.82
CA TRP A 60 -9.44 -27.05 -7.06
C TRP A 60 -9.47 -25.80 -6.17
N LEU A 61 -8.97 -25.86 -4.94
CA LEU A 61 -8.88 -24.66 -4.08
C LEU A 61 -7.89 -23.63 -4.65
N VAL A 62 -6.81 -24.09 -5.28
CA VAL A 62 -5.86 -23.21 -5.97
C VAL A 62 -6.54 -22.50 -7.14
N VAL A 63 -7.34 -23.23 -7.93
CA VAL A 63 -8.12 -22.64 -9.03
C VAL A 63 -9.13 -21.60 -8.51
N MET A 64 -9.85 -21.92 -7.43
CA MET A 64 -10.80 -20.99 -6.80
C MET A 64 -10.11 -19.74 -6.27
N ALA A 65 -8.93 -19.89 -5.65
CA ALA A 65 -8.14 -18.76 -5.17
C ALA A 65 -7.68 -17.85 -6.33
N VAL A 66 -7.19 -18.44 -7.44
CA VAL A 66 -6.78 -17.68 -8.62
C VAL A 66 -7.98 -16.94 -9.24
N LEU A 67 -9.13 -17.59 -9.36
CA LEU A 67 -10.36 -16.96 -9.85
C LEU A 67 -10.81 -15.81 -8.94
N ALA A 68 -10.81 -16.02 -7.62
CA ALA A 68 -11.12 -14.97 -6.64
C ALA A 68 -10.15 -13.78 -6.78
N GLN A 69 -8.86 -14.05 -7.01
CA GLN A 69 -7.84 -13.02 -7.20
C GLN A 69 -8.09 -12.21 -8.48
N ILE A 70 -8.43 -12.87 -9.59
CA ILE A 70 -8.77 -12.21 -10.86
C ILE A 70 -10.00 -11.32 -10.68
N ILE A 71 -11.04 -11.82 -10.00
CA ILE A 71 -12.26 -11.04 -9.71
C ILE A 71 -11.94 -9.82 -8.84
N SER A 72 -11.12 -10.00 -7.80
CA SER A 72 -10.75 -8.92 -6.87
C SER A 72 -9.95 -7.81 -7.56
N TYR A 73 -8.94 -8.17 -8.38
CA TYR A 73 -8.17 -7.18 -9.12
C TYR A 73 -8.94 -6.58 -10.30
N GLY A 74 -9.80 -7.38 -10.94
CA GLY A 74 -10.71 -6.90 -11.98
C GLY A 74 -11.68 -5.84 -11.44
N GLY A 75 -12.28 -6.10 -10.28
CA GLY A 75 -13.15 -5.14 -9.59
C GLY A 75 -12.41 -3.87 -9.17
N SER A 76 -11.16 -4.00 -8.70
CA SER A 76 -10.32 -2.85 -8.37
C SER A 76 -9.93 -2.02 -9.60
N GLY A 77 -9.64 -2.67 -10.73
CA GLY A 77 -9.40 -2.00 -12.01
C GLY A 77 -10.66 -1.31 -12.55
N TYR A 78 -11.83 -1.93 -12.39
CA TYR A 78 -13.13 -1.33 -12.71
C TYR A 78 -13.39 -0.08 -11.87
N LEU A 79 -13.06 -0.11 -10.56
CA LEU A 79 -13.16 1.06 -9.69
C LEU A 79 -12.31 2.23 -10.21
N LEU A 80 -11.07 1.97 -10.66
CA LEU A 80 -10.22 2.99 -11.29
C LEU A 80 -10.86 3.58 -12.56
N THR A 81 -11.40 2.72 -13.43
CA THR A 81 -12.09 3.14 -14.66
C THR A 81 -13.34 3.96 -14.35
N ALA A 82 -14.13 3.56 -13.35
CA ALA A 82 -15.32 4.28 -12.92
C ALA A 82 -14.97 5.66 -12.36
N LEU A 83 -13.93 5.76 -11.53
CA LEU A 83 -13.42 7.03 -10.99
C LEU A 83 -12.96 7.97 -12.11
N ALA A 84 -12.25 7.44 -13.13
CA ALA A 84 -11.88 8.22 -14.30
C ALA A 84 -13.11 8.71 -15.09
N ALA A 85 -14.09 7.83 -15.29
CA ALA A 85 -15.32 8.15 -16.01
C ALA A 85 -16.17 9.24 -15.31
N MET A 86 -16.19 9.28 -13.98
CA MET A 86 -16.87 10.32 -13.20
C MET A 86 -16.30 11.73 -13.50
N LEU A 87 -15.02 11.81 -13.85
CA LEU A 87 -14.32 13.05 -14.20
C LEU A 87 -14.24 13.29 -15.72
N ARG A 88 -15.08 12.57 -16.50
CA ARG A 88 -15.13 12.60 -17.97
C ARG A 88 -13.83 12.16 -18.67
N GLU A 89 -12.94 11.49 -17.95
CA GLU A 89 -11.74 10.88 -18.52
C GLU A 89 -11.96 9.39 -18.78
N ARG A 90 -11.31 8.85 -19.82
CA ARG A 90 -11.48 7.44 -20.19
C ARG A 90 -10.21 6.68 -19.90
N LEU A 91 -10.33 5.68 -19.04
CA LEU A 91 -9.29 4.70 -18.78
C LEU A 91 -9.86 3.31 -19.00
N PRO A 92 -9.38 2.53 -19.99
CA PRO A 92 -9.91 1.20 -20.23
C PRO A 92 -9.68 0.28 -19.03
N ILE A 93 -10.62 -0.61 -18.76
CA ILE A 93 -10.62 -1.51 -17.58
C ILE A 93 -9.32 -2.33 -17.52
N THR A 94 -8.81 -2.75 -18.67
CA THR A 94 -7.54 -3.49 -18.78
C THR A 94 -6.35 -2.67 -18.28
N GLN A 95 -6.26 -1.38 -18.64
CA GLN A 95 -5.23 -0.50 -18.11
C GLN A 95 -5.43 -0.23 -16.62
N GLY A 96 -6.67 -0.08 -16.16
CA GLY A 96 -6.98 0.08 -14.74
C GLY A 96 -6.48 -1.11 -13.91
N MET A 97 -6.76 -2.32 -14.40
CA MET A 97 -6.31 -3.57 -13.77
C MET A 97 -4.78 -3.68 -13.74
N LEU A 98 -4.09 -3.36 -14.84
CA LEU A 98 -2.62 -3.37 -14.90
C LEU A 98 -1.99 -2.35 -13.94
N ILE A 99 -2.56 -1.14 -13.86
CA ILE A 99 -2.12 -0.12 -12.91
C ILE A 99 -2.29 -0.61 -11.49
N THR A 100 -3.45 -1.19 -11.15
CA THR A 100 -3.70 -1.75 -9.80
C THR A 100 -2.77 -2.91 -9.46
N LEU A 101 -2.52 -3.83 -10.41
CA LEU A 101 -1.61 -4.96 -10.21
C LEU A 101 -0.17 -4.49 -9.96
N GLY A 102 0.31 -3.61 -10.83
CA GLY A 102 1.63 -3.01 -10.68
C GLY A 102 1.72 -2.23 -9.36
N SER A 103 0.70 -1.46 -9.02
CA SER A 103 0.75 -0.57 -7.85
C SER A 103 0.66 -1.34 -6.56
N SER A 104 -0.13 -2.42 -6.52
CA SER A 104 -0.16 -3.37 -5.40
C SER A 104 1.21 -4.03 -5.20
N SER A 105 1.87 -4.43 -6.29
CA SER A 105 3.21 -5.03 -6.22
C SER A 105 4.25 -4.04 -5.68
N ILE A 106 4.20 -2.77 -6.11
CA ILE A 106 5.04 -1.71 -5.55
C ILE A 106 4.65 -1.47 -4.08
N GLY A 107 3.38 -1.49 -3.72
CA GLY A 107 2.92 -1.33 -2.34
C GLY A 107 3.53 -2.37 -1.40
N LEU A 108 3.64 -3.63 -1.82
CA LEU A 108 4.27 -4.68 -1.01
C LEU A 108 5.74 -4.40 -0.66
N VAL A 109 6.47 -3.71 -1.54
CA VAL A 109 7.91 -3.45 -1.38
C VAL A 109 8.21 -2.04 -0.85
N ALA A 110 7.38 -1.05 -1.22
CA ALA A 110 7.67 0.38 -1.08
C ALA A 110 6.85 1.08 0.02
N GLY A 111 6.28 0.33 0.98
CA GLY A 111 5.64 0.90 2.17
C GLY A 111 4.10 0.92 2.14
N GLY A 112 3.49 -0.12 1.60
CA GLY A 112 2.05 -0.37 1.68
C GLY A 112 1.21 0.63 0.90
N VAL A 113 0.17 1.17 1.54
CA VAL A 113 -0.83 2.05 0.94
C VAL A 113 -0.20 3.30 0.32
N VAL A 114 0.83 3.87 0.94
CA VAL A 114 1.52 5.07 0.41
C VAL A 114 2.25 4.74 -0.89
N GLY A 115 2.98 3.61 -0.92
CA GLY A 115 3.69 3.13 -2.10
C GLY A 115 2.74 2.78 -3.26
N SER A 116 1.63 2.10 -2.97
CA SER A 116 0.63 1.76 -3.98
C SER A 116 -0.10 3.00 -4.51
N SER A 117 -0.40 3.97 -3.66
CA SER A 117 -1.10 5.21 -4.06
C SER A 117 -0.22 6.08 -4.96
N ALA A 118 1.06 6.24 -4.61
CA ALA A 118 2.02 6.98 -5.41
C ALA A 118 2.30 6.30 -6.76
N ALA A 119 2.38 4.97 -6.79
CA ALA A 119 2.52 4.20 -8.02
C ALA A 119 1.29 4.35 -8.92
N THR A 120 0.09 4.26 -8.33
CA THR A 120 -1.18 4.44 -9.04
C THR A 120 -1.30 5.85 -9.62
N TYR A 121 -0.89 6.88 -8.87
CA TYR A 121 -0.80 8.25 -9.37
C TYR A 121 0.16 8.37 -10.55
N ARG A 122 1.41 7.87 -10.41
CA ARG A 122 2.42 7.96 -11.47
C ARG A 122 1.99 7.26 -12.75
N TRP A 123 1.47 6.04 -12.65
CA TRP A 123 1.03 5.30 -13.83
C TRP A 123 -0.29 5.81 -14.39
N GLY A 124 -1.21 6.29 -13.55
CA GLY A 124 -2.40 7.01 -14.01
C GLY A 124 -2.05 8.26 -14.82
N ARG A 125 -1.05 9.03 -14.37
CA ARG A 125 -0.50 10.16 -15.12
C ARG A 125 0.15 9.73 -16.44
N ALA A 126 0.91 8.64 -16.44
CA ALA A 126 1.53 8.09 -17.64
C ALA A 126 0.48 7.58 -18.66
N SER A 127 -0.69 7.16 -18.20
CA SER A 127 -1.84 6.76 -19.03
C SER A 127 -2.69 7.93 -19.53
N GLY A 128 -2.30 9.19 -19.25
CA GLY A 128 -2.97 10.39 -19.77
C GLY A 128 -4.04 11.01 -18.87
N LEU A 129 -4.18 10.56 -17.61
CA LEU A 129 -5.11 11.17 -16.65
C LEU A 129 -4.67 12.57 -16.22
N SER A 130 -5.62 13.47 -15.95
CA SER A 130 -5.33 14.77 -15.33
C SER A 130 -4.77 14.60 -13.91
N ASN A 131 -4.15 15.67 -13.39
CA ASN A 131 -3.62 15.66 -12.02
C ASN A 131 -4.70 15.34 -10.98
N GLN A 132 -5.91 15.86 -11.20
CA GLN A 132 -7.03 15.67 -10.30
C GLN A 132 -7.53 14.22 -10.34
N THR A 133 -7.74 13.66 -11.53
CA THR A 133 -8.17 12.27 -11.69
C THR A 133 -7.12 11.28 -11.19
N ALA A 134 -5.85 11.50 -11.51
CA ALA A 134 -4.78 10.63 -11.03
C ALA A 134 -4.64 10.67 -9.50
N GLY A 135 -4.84 11.85 -8.88
CA GLY A 135 -4.86 12.01 -7.42
C GLY A 135 -5.98 11.21 -6.78
N LEU A 136 -7.19 11.34 -7.33
CA LEU A 136 -8.38 10.63 -6.87
C LEU A 136 -8.25 9.11 -7.07
N CYS A 137 -7.78 8.66 -8.23
CA CYS A 137 -7.49 7.24 -8.49
C CYS A 137 -6.37 6.69 -7.60
N GLY A 138 -5.47 7.54 -7.09
CA GLY A 138 -4.43 7.13 -6.15
C GLY A 138 -4.97 6.86 -4.75
N THR A 139 -5.92 7.66 -4.28
CA THR A 139 -6.36 7.65 -2.87
C THR A 139 -7.69 6.95 -2.64
N LEU A 140 -8.71 7.26 -3.45
CA LEU A 140 -10.09 6.74 -3.28
C LEU A 140 -10.16 5.21 -3.28
N PRO A 141 -9.48 4.48 -4.18
CA PRO A 141 -9.54 3.02 -4.15
C PRO A 141 -9.09 2.42 -2.83
N SER A 142 -8.02 2.96 -2.22
CA SER A 142 -7.54 2.46 -0.94
C SER A 142 -8.51 2.78 0.20
N LEU A 143 -9.13 3.97 0.18
CA LEU A 143 -10.15 4.36 1.15
C LEU A 143 -11.38 3.45 1.07
N PHE A 144 -11.90 3.17 -0.14
CA PHE A 144 -13.01 2.25 -0.32
C PHE A 144 -12.67 0.84 0.15
N ASN A 145 -11.48 0.34 -0.20
CA ASN A 145 -11.03 -0.99 0.23
C ASN A 145 -10.90 -1.09 1.76
N ASN A 146 -10.29 -0.09 2.40
CA ASN A 146 -10.15 -0.05 3.86
C ASN A 146 -11.50 0.09 4.56
N LEU A 147 -12.41 0.91 4.04
CA LEU A 147 -13.76 1.05 4.57
C LEU A 147 -14.53 -0.28 4.47
N LEU A 148 -14.43 -0.97 3.33
CA LEU A 148 -15.08 -2.25 3.14
C LEU A 148 -14.50 -3.32 4.07
N LEU A 149 -13.17 -3.37 4.22
CA LEU A 149 -12.50 -4.24 5.19
C LEU A 149 -12.94 -3.93 6.62
N ALA A 150 -13.05 -2.66 6.99
CA ALA A 150 -13.54 -2.24 8.31
C ALA A 150 -14.99 -2.70 8.53
N LEU A 151 -15.88 -2.49 7.55
CA LEU A 151 -17.28 -2.92 7.63
C LEU A 151 -17.40 -4.44 7.73
N ILE A 152 -16.66 -5.20 6.93
CA ILE A 152 -16.62 -6.66 6.98
C ILE A 152 -16.07 -7.13 8.33
N ALA A 153 -15.02 -6.49 8.85
CA ALA A 153 -14.46 -6.81 10.15
C ALA A 153 -15.47 -6.55 11.28
N ILE A 154 -16.18 -5.41 11.27
CA ILE A 154 -17.25 -5.10 12.22
C ILE A 154 -18.37 -6.14 12.13
N ALA A 155 -18.82 -6.47 10.92
CA ALA A 155 -19.87 -7.46 10.71
C ALA A 155 -19.44 -8.86 11.22
N GLY A 156 -18.21 -9.27 10.93
CA GLY A 156 -17.63 -10.53 11.41
C GLY A 156 -17.49 -10.55 12.94
N LEU A 157 -17.11 -9.44 13.55
CA LEU A 157 -17.03 -9.29 15.00
C LEU A 157 -18.42 -9.42 15.64
N LEU A 158 -19.41 -8.71 15.11
CA LEU A 158 -20.80 -8.78 15.58
C LEU A 158 -21.34 -10.20 15.46
N HIS A 159 -21.06 -10.89 14.35
CA HIS A 159 -21.45 -12.28 14.15
C HIS A 159 -20.80 -13.22 15.20
N LEU A 160 -19.50 -13.08 15.46
CA LEU A 160 -18.83 -13.85 16.51
C LEU A 160 -19.38 -13.54 17.91
N LEU A 161 -19.80 -12.29 18.16
CA LEU A 161 -20.36 -11.85 19.43
C LEU A 161 -21.72 -12.46 19.67
N ILE A 162 -22.56 -12.51 18.63
CA ILE A 162 -23.88 -13.14 18.68
C ILE A 162 -23.74 -14.64 18.97
N ILE A 163 -22.76 -15.33 18.39
CA ILE A 163 -22.51 -16.76 18.60
C ILE A 163 -21.81 -17.05 19.95
N HIS A 164 -21.50 -16.03 20.76
CA HIS A 164 -20.93 -16.15 22.12
C HIS A 164 -19.58 -16.90 22.20
N GLN A 165 -18.84 -16.96 21.10
CA GLN A 165 -17.52 -17.61 21.02
C GLN A 165 -16.35 -16.67 21.38
N LEU A 166 -16.63 -15.41 21.73
CA LEU A 166 -15.60 -14.41 22.02
C LEU A 166 -15.14 -14.48 23.48
N THR A 167 -13.87 -14.85 23.66
CA THR A 167 -13.19 -14.68 24.96
C THR A 167 -13.00 -13.19 25.25
N ARG A 168 -13.10 -12.79 26.53
CA ARG A 168 -13.01 -11.40 27.01
C ARG A 168 -11.79 -10.64 26.44
N TRP A 169 -10.68 -11.33 26.25
CA TRP A 169 -9.45 -10.79 25.68
C TRP A 169 -9.53 -10.51 24.17
N GLN A 170 -10.20 -11.35 23.39
CA GLN A 170 -10.40 -11.12 21.96
C GLN A 170 -11.27 -9.88 21.70
N MET A 171 -12.27 -9.64 22.55
CA MET A 171 -13.15 -8.48 22.44
C MET A 171 -12.38 -7.16 22.60
N VAL A 172 -11.44 -7.11 23.55
CA VAL A 172 -10.57 -5.93 23.77
C VAL A 172 -9.59 -5.74 22.61
N SER A 173 -8.93 -6.81 22.15
CA SER A 173 -7.99 -6.73 21.02
C SER A 173 -8.67 -6.26 19.74
N PHE A 174 -9.85 -6.81 19.42
CA PHE A 174 -10.60 -6.40 18.24
C PHE A 174 -11.14 -4.97 18.35
N GLY A 175 -11.66 -4.57 19.53
CA GLY A 175 -12.10 -3.20 19.75
C GLY A 175 -10.97 -2.18 19.56
N LEU A 176 -9.76 -2.52 20.01
CA LEU A 176 -8.58 -1.67 19.86
C LEU A 176 -8.09 -1.58 18.41
N ILE A 177 -8.11 -2.69 17.66
CA ILE A 177 -7.80 -2.69 16.22
C ILE A 177 -8.84 -1.88 15.44
N LEU A 178 -10.12 -2.00 15.80
CA LEU A 178 -11.19 -1.21 15.19
C LEU A 178 -11.06 0.28 15.47
N ALA A 179 -10.72 0.66 16.69
CA ALA A 179 -10.47 2.06 17.06
C ALA A 179 -9.23 2.65 16.37
N LEU A 180 -8.23 1.83 16.04
CA LEU A 180 -7.05 2.27 15.29
C LEU A 180 -7.33 2.39 13.78
N LEU A 181 -8.28 1.60 13.27
CA LEU A 181 -8.67 1.59 11.86
C LEU A 181 -9.70 2.69 11.51
N ALA A 182 -10.53 3.08 12.49
CA ALA A 182 -11.52 4.16 12.38
C ALA A 182 -10.88 5.54 12.49
#